data_AF-A0A8J3L3N8-F1
#
_entry.id   AF-A0A8J3L3N8-F1
#
_cell.length_a   1.000
_cell.length_b   1.000
_cell.length_c   1.000
_cell.angle_alpha   90.00
_cell.angle_beta   90.00
_cell.angle_gamma   90.00
#
_symmetry.space_group_name_H-M   'P 1'
#
loop_
_entity.id
_entity.type
_entity.pdbx_description
1 polymer ?
#
loop_
_entity_poly.entity_id
_entity_poly.type
_entity_poly.pdbx_seq_one_letter_code
_entity_poly.pdbx_strand_id
1 'polypeptide(L)'
;MRRNRTTSAAALRAAWARRRCIRFTRGLDFGRVRLSPMIRILRFPPGAYREVGREGAAGSPGPAAFTLARRVPGPEEWPDMNTPLTVVDVSGTPEEMGTAYGRAAADLINLNVTAYLDRFSRGAGLDLAAVTAQGAAFRETTLSHFPRLAAMLDGVARGASVAPELIYAINARSELLYGAPACGSPGASAGDRGECTSLGVLGPRSEGGRTLLAQNWDWHPGHRDYNVLLITRDERGHEVITLTEAGMLAKTGLNSAGVGVCVNLLGCDRDGRPGGVPYHVLLRSVLEADSLSWAIRNAMRAPRSASINLLLGQAYPGGGELIDLELAPGDAGWLHPVDGVLVHANHFEAALPVYDTIKDWGGSSLFRSARARRLLTAVPNPLTPADLRAVLQDHHSHPVAICRHADDRDADDDRSETIWTVFMDLDDRFIRLVPGPPCTGGEGTTYSL
;
A
#
# COMPACT_ATOMS: atom_id res chain seq x y z
N MET A 1 -33.81 -46.49 -19.80
CA MET A 1 -33.16 -47.65 -19.14
C MET A 1 -31.83 -47.22 -18.55
N ARG A 2 -31.70 -47.30 -17.22
CA ARG A 2 -30.48 -47.00 -16.46
C ARG A 2 -29.41 -48.07 -16.70
N ARG A 3 -28.12 -47.69 -16.75
CA ARG A 3 -27.03 -48.54 -16.26
C ARG A 3 -25.95 -47.71 -15.56
N ASN A 4 -25.88 -47.92 -14.24
CA ASN A 4 -24.75 -47.62 -13.37
C ASN A 4 -23.50 -48.41 -13.77
N ARG A 5 -22.32 -47.80 -13.64
CA ARG A 5 -21.12 -48.50 -13.12
C ARG A 5 -20.32 -47.56 -12.24
N THR A 6 -20.42 -47.82 -10.94
CA THR A 6 -19.47 -47.45 -9.89
C THR A 6 -18.19 -48.28 -10.04
N THR A 7 -17.03 -47.63 -9.97
CA THR A 7 -15.77 -48.30 -9.56
C THR A 7 -14.95 -47.33 -8.71
N SER A 8 -14.53 -47.87 -7.57
CA SER A 8 -14.07 -47.22 -6.36
C SER A 8 -12.61 -46.75 -6.37
N ALA A 9 -12.36 -45.71 -5.58
CA ALA A 9 -11.09 -45.00 -5.32
C ALA A 9 -9.98 -45.79 -4.59
N ALA A 10 -9.89 -47.11 -4.79
CA ALA A 10 -8.91 -47.96 -4.12
C ALA A 10 -7.71 -48.39 -5.00
N ALA A 11 -7.66 -47.97 -6.28
CA ALA A 11 -6.66 -48.45 -7.24
C ALA A 11 -5.49 -47.48 -7.57
N LEU A 12 -5.44 -46.28 -6.97
CA LEU A 12 -4.46 -45.24 -7.36
C LEU A 12 -3.41 -44.89 -6.29
N ARG A 13 -3.35 -45.61 -5.16
CA ARG A 13 -2.40 -45.33 -4.05
C ARG A 13 -1.16 -46.22 -3.98
N ALA A 14 -0.83 -47.00 -5.03
CA ALA A 14 0.27 -47.97 -4.97
C ALA A 14 1.39 -47.81 -6.02
N ALA A 15 1.52 -46.65 -6.68
CA ALA A 15 2.45 -46.48 -7.82
C ALA A 15 3.60 -45.46 -7.65
N TRP A 16 3.83 -44.89 -6.46
CA TRP A 16 4.87 -43.86 -6.27
C TRP A 16 5.81 -44.13 -5.10
N ALA A 17 6.29 -45.38 -5.00
CA ALA A 17 7.44 -45.72 -4.17
C ALA A 17 8.43 -46.57 -4.98
N ARG A 18 9.69 -46.10 -5.00
CA ARG A 18 10.94 -46.76 -5.45
C ARG A 18 11.38 -46.52 -6.91
N ARG A 19 12.41 -45.66 -7.05
CA ARG A 19 13.67 -45.83 -7.84
C ARG A 19 14.46 -44.50 -7.74
N ARG A 20 15.40 -44.37 -6.80
CA ARG A 20 16.83 -44.76 -6.78
C ARG A 20 17.79 -43.71 -7.37
N CYS A 21 18.73 -43.33 -6.50
CA CYS A 21 19.98 -42.59 -6.65
C CYS A 21 20.76 -42.81 -7.95
N ILE A 22 21.33 -41.73 -8.48
CA ILE A 22 22.63 -41.73 -9.16
C ILE A 22 23.45 -40.52 -8.66
N ARG A 23 24.64 -40.82 -8.14
CA ARG A 23 25.71 -39.88 -7.76
C ARG A 23 26.35 -39.27 -9.01
N PHE A 24 26.66 -37.98 -8.96
CA PHE A 24 27.79 -37.41 -9.69
C PHE A 24 28.69 -36.64 -8.73
N THR A 25 29.97 -36.99 -8.74
CA THR A 25 31.07 -36.39 -7.99
C THR A 25 32.01 -35.69 -8.95
N ARG A 26 32.39 -34.45 -8.61
CA ARG A 26 33.60 -33.65 -8.95
C ARG A 26 33.14 -32.19 -8.79
N GLY A 27 33.58 -31.38 -7.83
CA GLY A 27 34.91 -31.22 -7.25
C GLY A 27 35.40 -29.86 -7.74
N LEU A 28 35.47 -28.84 -6.87
CA LEU A 28 36.23 -27.59 -7.05
C LEU A 28 36.26 -26.78 -5.73
N ASP A 29 37.48 -26.53 -5.29
CA ASP A 29 38.07 -25.51 -4.40
C ASP A 29 37.21 -24.68 -3.42
N PHE A 30 37.57 -24.77 -2.13
CA PHE A 30 37.17 -23.84 -1.08
C PHE A 30 38.23 -22.73 -0.92
N GLY A 31 38.04 -21.62 -1.64
CA GLY A 31 38.69 -20.34 -1.34
C GLY A 31 37.92 -19.58 -0.26
N ARG A 32 38.55 -19.37 0.90
CA ARG A 32 38.05 -18.52 1.99
C ARG A 32 37.80 -17.09 1.50
N VAL A 33 36.57 -16.59 1.60
CA VAL A 33 36.27 -15.16 1.50
C VAL A 33 35.66 -14.70 2.82
N ARG A 34 36.32 -13.73 3.46
CA ARG A 34 35.86 -13.02 4.66
C ARG A 34 34.63 -12.19 4.29
N LEU A 35 33.52 -12.39 5.01
CA LEU A 35 32.38 -11.48 5.00
C LEU A 35 32.59 -10.42 6.09
N SER A 36 32.68 -9.15 5.69
CA SER A 36 32.49 -7.99 6.56
C SER A 36 31.13 -7.37 6.22
N PRO A 37 30.21 -7.18 7.18
CA PRO A 37 29.03 -6.35 6.95
C PRO A 37 29.41 -4.89 7.20
N MET A 38 29.40 -4.06 6.15
CA MET A 38 29.46 -2.61 6.29
C MET A 38 28.02 -2.08 6.37
N ILE A 39 27.55 -1.85 7.59
CA ILE A 39 26.37 -1.04 7.88
C ILE A 39 26.75 0.43 7.59
N ARG A 40 26.16 1.07 6.59
CA ARG A 40 26.29 2.52 6.37
C ARG A 40 25.06 3.23 6.98
N ILE A 41 25.24 3.78 8.18
CA ILE A 41 24.34 4.80 8.73
C ILE A 41 24.99 6.15 8.41
N LEU A 42 24.38 6.95 7.52
CA LEU A 42 24.78 8.34 7.33
C LEU A 42 24.16 9.18 8.46
N ARG A 43 24.95 9.51 9.48
CA ARG A 43 24.61 10.53 10.49
C ARG A 43 25.31 11.84 10.12
N PHE A 44 24.54 12.91 9.92
CA PHE A 44 25.06 14.28 9.88
C PHE A 44 25.17 14.86 11.31
N PRO A 45 26.11 15.79 11.57
CA PRO A 45 26.37 16.31 12.91
C PRO A 45 25.32 17.34 13.36
N PRO A 46 25.00 17.44 14.67
CA PRO A 46 24.06 18.42 15.19
C PRO A 46 24.69 19.83 15.24
N GLY A 47 24.03 20.79 14.60
CA GLY A 47 24.36 22.22 14.64
C GLY A 47 23.75 22.92 15.85
N ALA A 48 24.63 23.60 16.59
CA ALA A 48 24.47 24.53 17.71
C ALA A 48 23.07 25.14 18.01
N TYR A 49 22.62 24.95 19.25
CA TYR A 49 21.63 25.80 19.93
C TYR A 49 22.29 27.12 20.34
N ARG A 50 21.65 28.26 20.02
CA ARG A 50 21.96 29.57 20.61
C ARG A 50 21.01 29.85 21.77
N GLU A 51 21.57 30.06 22.96
CA GLU A 51 20.87 30.63 24.11
C GLU A 51 20.46 32.08 23.80
N VAL A 52 19.23 32.44 24.12
CA VAL A 52 18.80 33.84 24.24
C VAL A 52 18.40 34.07 25.70
N GLY A 53 19.05 35.07 26.30
CA GLY A 53 19.11 35.30 27.73
C GLY A 53 17.80 35.71 28.40
N ARG A 54 17.78 35.48 29.71
CA ARG A 54 16.82 36.02 30.69
C ARG A 54 17.15 37.49 30.99
N GLU A 55 16.15 38.35 30.90
CA GLU A 55 15.99 39.49 31.80
C GLU A 55 14.57 39.45 32.36
N GLY A 56 14.45 39.69 33.67
CA GLY A 56 13.22 39.52 34.42
C GLY A 56 12.52 40.83 34.80
N ALA A 57 11.28 40.72 35.26
CA ALA A 57 10.67 41.60 36.25
C ALA A 57 9.40 40.93 36.83
N ALA A 58 9.09 41.28 38.08
CA ALA A 58 8.24 40.56 39.01
C ALA A 58 6.72 40.88 38.91
N GLY A 59 5.89 39.93 39.36
CA GLY A 59 4.44 40.11 39.61
C GLY A 59 3.74 38.79 39.96
N SER A 60 3.29 38.64 41.20
CA SER A 60 2.58 37.44 41.74
C SER A 60 1.07 37.43 41.41
N PRO A 61 0.37 36.28 41.52
CA PRO A 61 -0.58 35.81 40.49
C PRO A 61 -2.08 35.98 40.82
N GLY A 62 -2.90 36.06 39.76
CA GLY A 62 -4.34 35.79 39.75
C GLY A 62 -4.68 34.50 38.97
N PRO A 63 -5.90 33.94 39.08
CA PRO A 63 -6.18 32.57 38.66
C PRO A 63 -6.20 32.45 37.13
N ALA A 64 -5.29 31.65 36.58
CA ALA A 64 -5.14 31.45 35.15
C ALA A 64 -6.19 30.45 34.61
N ALA A 65 -7.11 30.96 33.79
CA ALA A 65 -7.86 30.17 32.85
C ALA A 65 -6.93 29.71 31.73
N PHE A 66 -6.77 28.39 31.54
CA PHE A 66 -6.02 27.83 30.41
C PHE A 66 -6.86 27.93 29.14
N THR A 67 -6.71 29.04 28.40
CA THR A 67 -7.19 29.14 27.03
C THR A 67 -6.03 28.80 26.09
N LEU A 68 -6.02 27.57 25.59
CA LEU A 68 -5.01 27.11 24.62
C LEU A 68 -5.42 27.63 23.23
N ALA A 69 -5.13 28.91 22.96
CA ALA A 69 -5.27 29.46 21.62
C ALA A 69 -4.16 28.88 20.73
N ARG A 70 -4.46 27.82 19.99
CA ARG A 70 -3.61 27.34 18.88
C ARG A 70 -3.72 28.34 17.73
N ARG A 71 -2.64 29.04 17.44
CA ARG A 71 -2.44 29.83 16.22
C ARG A 71 -2.38 28.84 15.05
N VAL A 72 -3.35 28.89 14.15
CA VAL A 72 -3.29 28.19 12.85
C VAL A 72 -2.33 29.00 11.97
N PRO A 73 -1.22 28.43 11.46
CA PRO A 73 -0.31 29.10 10.55
C PRO A 73 -1.03 29.52 9.25
N GLY A 74 -0.68 30.68 8.71
CA GLY A 74 -1.16 31.11 7.39
C GLY A 74 -0.50 30.32 6.25
N PRO A 75 -1.01 30.43 5.02
CA PRO A 75 -0.55 29.66 3.85
C PRO A 75 0.94 29.85 3.47
N GLU A 76 1.66 30.80 4.07
CA GLU A 76 3.09 31.05 3.86
C GLU A 76 4.01 30.34 4.89
N GLU A 77 3.46 29.65 5.91
CA GLU A 77 4.21 28.97 6.98
C GLU A 77 4.20 27.42 6.85
N TRP A 78 4.02 26.86 5.65
CA TRP A 78 4.17 25.42 5.43
C TRP A 78 5.67 25.09 5.34
N PRO A 79 6.22 24.19 6.18
CA PRO A 79 7.62 23.82 6.09
C PRO A 79 7.91 23.25 4.70
N ASP A 80 9.11 23.53 4.18
CA ASP A 80 9.64 22.90 2.96
C ASP A 80 9.26 21.41 2.96
N MET A 81 8.56 20.98 1.91
CA MET A 81 7.99 19.64 1.70
C MET A 81 9.06 18.54 1.54
N ASN A 82 10.23 18.72 2.13
CA ASN A 82 11.42 17.90 1.98
C ASN A 82 11.70 17.12 3.26
N THR A 83 10.70 16.44 3.83
CA THR A 83 10.97 15.35 4.77
C THR A 83 11.56 14.21 3.94
N PRO A 84 12.85 13.86 4.09
CA PRO A 84 13.41 12.76 3.33
C PRO A 84 12.64 11.48 3.69
N LEU A 85 11.96 10.89 2.71
CA LEU A 85 11.26 9.62 2.86
C LEU A 85 12.24 8.60 3.43
N THR A 86 11.91 8.00 4.58
CA THR A 86 12.78 7.00 5.20
C THR A 86 12.83 5.76 4.32
N VAL A 87 14.03 5.42 3.85
CA VAL A 87 14.28 4.20 3.07
C VAL A 87 14.77 3.12 4.02
N VAL A 88 14.05 2.00 4.06
CA VAL A 88 14.45 0.80 4.78
C VAL A 88 14.83 -0.26 3.75
N ASP A 89 16.10 -0.61 3.69
CA ASP A 89 16.63 -1.68 2.83
C ASP A 89 17.12 -2.85 3.69
N VAL A 90 16.45 -3.99 3.57
CA VAL A 90 16.70 -5.18 4.40
C VAL A 90 16.78 -6.43 3.54
N SER A 91 17.52 -7.43 4.01
CA SER A 91 17.65 -8.70 3.32
C SER A 91 17.77 -9.87 4.28
N GLY A 92 17.47 -11.07 3.78
CA GLY A 92 17.53 -12.32 4.54
C GLY A 92 16.23 -13.11 4.45
N THR A 93 16.01 -13.99 5.40
CA THR A 93 14.73 -14.69 5.57
C THR A 93 13.62 -13.71 5.96
N PRO A 94 12.33 -14.06 5.81
CA PRO A 94 11.23 -13.19 6.20
C PRO A 94 11.32 -12.68 7.64
N GLU A 95 11.71 -13.54 8.59
CA GLU A 95 11.91 -13.19 9.99
C GLU A 95 13.07 -12.20 10.21
N GLU A 96 14.19 -12.40 9.54
CA GLU A 96 15.36 -11.51 9.62
C GLU A 96 15.03 -10.14 9.02
N MET A 97 14.42 -10.11 7.84
CA MET A 97 13.96 -8.88 7.19
C MET A 97 12.95 -8.14 8.06
N GLY A 98 11.97 -8.84 8.62
CA GLY A 98 10.99 -8.26 9.53
C GLY A 98 11.64 -7.64 10.76
N THR A 99 12.54 -8.37 11.41
CA THR A 99 13.25 -7.88 12.61
C THR A 99 14.12 -6.66 12.29
N ALA A 100 14.84 -6.68 11.17
CA ALA A 100 15.66 -5.56 10.72
C ALA A 100 14.79 -4.34 10.37
N TYR A 101 13.67 -4.53 9.68
CA TYR A 101 12.72 -3.46 9.36
C TYR A 101 12.14 -2.85 10.65
N GLY A 102 11.64 -3.68 11.55
CA GLY A 102 11.10 -3.24 12.83
C GLY A 102 12.10 -2.39 13.63
N ARG A 103 13.38 -2.78 13.65
CA ARG A 103 14.45 -2.01 14.30
C ARG A 103 14.76 -0.70 13.60
N ALA A 104 14.84 -0.72 12.26
CA ALA A 104 15.21 0.44 11.46
C ALA A 104 14.14 1.55 11.49
N ALA A 105 12.87 1.17 11.64
CA ALA A 105 11.74 2.10 11.61
C ALA A 105 10.96 2.14 12.94
N ALA A 106 11.56 1.72 14.06
CA ALA A 106 10.86 1.56 15.34
C ALA A 106 10.06 2.81 15.77
N ASP A 107 10.68 3.99 15.68
CA ASP A 107 10.02 5.25 16.08
C ASP A 107 8.83 5.58 15.17
N LEU A 108 8.98 5.40 13.86
CA LEU A 108 7.88 5.62 12.89
C LEU A 108 6.76 4.60 13.06
N ILE A 109 7.09 3.34 13.37
CA ILE A 109 6.11 2.28 13.64
C ILE A 109 5.29 2.64 14.88
N ASN A 110 5.94 3.08 15.96
CA ASN A 110 5.23 3.48 17.19
C ASN A 110 4.34 4.72 16.96
N LEU A 111 4.80 5.69 16.16
CA LEU A 111 4.01 6.84 15.75
C LEU A 111 2.77 6.41 14.95
N ASN A 112 2.96 5.53 13.96
CA ASN A 112 1.89 5.01 13.13
C ASN A 112 0.84 4.22 13.95
N VAL A 113 1.29 3.34 14.84
CA VAL A 113 0.41 2.57 15.74
C VAL A 113 -0.41 3.51 16.63
N THR A 114 0.22 4.54 17.19
CA THR A 114 -0.46 5.54 18.02
C THR A 114 -1.54 6.29 17.22
N ALA A 115 -1.20 6.74 16.02
CA ALA A 115 -2.13 7.45 15.14
C ALA A 115 -3.33 6.58 14.73
N TYR A 116 -3.09 5.30 14.41
CA TYR A 116 -4.19 4.39 14.04
C TYR A 116 -5.06 3.99 15.22
N LEU A 117 -4.51 3.80 16.42
CA LEU A 117 -5.33 3.52 17.61
C LEU A 117 -6.32 4.65 17.88
N ASP A 118 -5.86 5.89 17.77
CA ASP A 118 -6.72 7.07 17.90
C ASP A 118 -7.78 7.13 16.77
N ARG A 119 -7.39 6.84 15.52
CA ARG A 119 -8.34 6.81 14.39
C ARG A 119 -9.35 5.66 14.47
N PHE A 120 -8.95 4.47 14.94
CA PHE A 120 -9.87 3.35 15.16
C PHE A 120 -10.88 3.67 16.26
N SER A 121 -10.45 4.35 17.32
CA SER A 121 -11.33 4.81 18.39
C SER A 121 -12.35 5.82 17.87
N ARG A 122 -11.90 6.87 17.16
CA ARG A 122 -12.77 7.96 16.69
C ARG A 122 -13.65 7.57 15.50
N GLY A 123 -13.09 6.84 14.53
CA GLY A 123 -13.76 6.51 13.27
C GLY A 123 -14.57 5.22 13.28
N ALA A 124 -14.19 4.24 14.12
CA ALA A 124 -14.85 2.93 14.18
C ALA A 124 -15.37 2.57 15.59
N GLY A 125 -15.14 3.41 16.60
CA GLY A 125 -15.54 3.13 17.99
C GLY A 125 -14.78 1.96 18.62
N LEU A 126 -13.61 1.59 18.06
CA LEU A 126 -12.83 0.46 18.53
C LEU A 126 -11.81 0.91 19.57
N ASP A 127 -11.96 0.43 20.80
CA ASP A 127 -10.96 0.62 21.85
C ASP A 127 -9.73 -0.29 21.65
N LEU A 128 -8.71 -0.08 22.47
CA LEU A 128 -7.47 -0.87 22.40
C LEU A 128 -7.72 -2.38 22.55
N ALA A 129 -8.67 -2.79 23.38
CA ALA A 129 -8.97 -4.20 23.60
C ALA A 129 -9.60 -4.82 22.34
N ALA A 130 -10.53 -4.12 21.70
CA ALA A 130 -11.16 -4.53 20.45
C ALA A 130 -10.13 -4.60 19.31
N VAL A 131 -9.28 -3.56 19.15
CA VAL A 131 -8.21 -3.55 18.15
C VAL A 131 -7.23 -4.72 18.36
N THR A 132 -6.84 -4.99 19.61
CA THR A 132 -5.93 -6.10 19.94
C THR A 132 -6.57 -7.46 19.62
N ALA A 133 -7.85 -7.65 19.96
CA ALA A 133 -8.56 -8.89 19.66
C ALA A 133 -8.69 -9.14 18.14
N GLN A 134 -8.98 -8.10 17.36
CA GLN A 134 -9.03 -8.21 15.90
C GLN A 134 -7.64 -8.47 15.31
N GLY A 135 -6.60 -7.77 15.80
CA GLY A 135 -5.21 -8.00 15.42
C GLY A 135 -4.78 -9.46 15.63
N ALA A 136 -5.19 -10.07 16.75
CA ALA A 136 -4.94 -11.49 17.02
C ALA A 136 -5.65 -12.41 16.00
N ALA A 137 -6.91 -12.12 15.64
CA ALA A 137 -7.64 -12.88 14.63
C ALA A 137 -6.97 -12.78 13.24
N PHE A 138 -6.53 -11.57 12.85
CA PHE A 138 -5.79 -11.36 11.61
C PHE A 138 -4.42 -12.04 11.60
N ARG A 139 -3.78 -12.15 12.76
CA ARG A 139 -2.54 -12.93 12.90
C ARG A 139 -2.77 -14.41 12.62
N GLU A 140 -3.85 -14.99 13.15
CA GLU A 140 -4.22 -16.40 12.91
C GLU A 140 -4.52 -16.68 11.43
N THR A 141 -5.30 -15.82 10.78
CA THR A 141 -5.63 -15.99 9.36
C THR A 141 -4.38 -15.81 8.49
N THR A 142 -3.55 -14.83 8.78
CA THR A 142 -2.28 -14.62 8.07
C THR A 142 -1.34 -15.81 8.22
N LEU A 143 -1.20 -16.37 9.42
CA LEU A 143 -0.37 -17.56 9.65
C LEU A 143 -0.88 -18.77 8.84
N SER A 144 -2.20 -18.92 8.74
CA SER A 144 -2.83 -20.03 8.02
C SER A 144 -2.68 -19.94 6.50
N HIS A 145 -2.72 -18.73 5.94
CA HIS A 145 -2.71 -18.51 4.49
C HIS A 145 -1.35 -18.10 3.93
N PHE A 146 -0.59 -17.29 4.68
CA PHE A 146 0.69 -16.70 4.28
C PHE A 146 1.73 -16.80 5.41
N PRO A 147 2.15 -18.02 5.82
CA PRO A 147 3.02 -18.20 6.99
C PRO A 147 4.37 -17.47 6.89
N ARG A 148 4.92 -17.30 5.67
CA ARG A 148 6.13 -16.51 5.43
C ARG A 148 5.93 -15.03 5.77
N LEU A 149 4.79 -14.47 5.39
CA LEU A 149 4.45 -13.07 5.70
C LEU A 149 4.14 -12.89 7.19
N ALA A 150 3.53 -13.89 7.81
CA ALA A 150 3.31 -13.91 9.26
C ALA A 150 4.64 -13.84 10.03
N ALA A 151 5.64 -14.62 9.61
CA ALA A 151 6.98 -14.59 10.20
C ALA A 151 7.66 -13.22 10.06
N MET A 152 7.44 -12.54 8.92
CA MET A 152 7.93 -11.17 8.70
C MET A 152 7.24 -10.17 9.63
N LEU A 153 5.91 -10.19 9.73
CA LEU A 153 5.16 -9.30 10.63
C LEU A 153 5.53 -9.51 12.10
N ASP A 154 5.67 -10.76 12.53
CA ASP A 154 6.13 -11.08 13.88
C ASP A 154 7.56 -10.55 14.10
N GLY A 155 8.41 -10.61 13.08
CA GLY A 155 9.73 -9.97 13.07
C GLY A 155 9.64 -8.46 13.22
N VAL A 156 8.76 -7.79 12.46
CA VAL A 156 8.52 -6.33 12.57
C VAL A 156 8.13 -5.95 13.99
N ALA A 157 7.18 -6.68 14.58
CA ALA A 157 6.75 -6.50 15.96
C ALA A 157 7.93 -6.62 16.95
N ARG A 158 8.74 -7.69 16.84
CA ARG A 158 9.94 -7.88 17.66
C ARG A 158 10.95 -6.75 17.48
N GLY A 159 11.20 -6.33 16.24
CA GLY A 159 12.18 -5.29 15.93
C GLY A 159 11.78 -3.92 16.46
N ALA A 160 10.48 -3.59 16.38
CA ALA A 160 9.93 -2.31 16.83
C ALA A 160 9.57 -2.28 18.33
N SER A 161 9.66 -3.42 19.02
CA SER A 161 9.19 -3.61 20.40
C SER A 161 7.71 -3.25 20.58
N VAL A 162 6.88 -3.65 19.62
CA VAL A 162 5.42 -3.45 19.62
C VAL A 162 4.73 -4.82 19.75
N ALA A 163 3.57 -4.86 20.41
CA ALA A 163 2.76 -6.07 20.47
C ALA A 163 2.38 -6.54 19.05
N PRO A 164 2.56 -7.82 18.70
CA PRO A 164 2.33 -8.30 17.34
C PRO A 164 0.91 -8.00 16.86
N GLU A 165 -0.10 -8.13 17.72
CA GLU A 165 -1.50 -7.85 17.41
C GLU A 165 -1.70 -6.44 16.84
N LEU A 166 -0.98 -5.44 17.37
CA LEU A 166 -1.07 -4.06 16.88
C LEU A 166 -0.43 -3.90 15.49
N ILE A 167 0.63 -4.66 15.19
CA ILE A 167 1.23 -4.71 13.85
C ILE A 167 0.26 -5.34 12.84
N TYR A 168 -0.42 -6.44 13.20
CA TYR A 168 -1.46 -7.00 12.34
C TYR A 168 -2.65 -6.06 12.19
N ALA A 169 -3.05 -5.34 13.25
CA ALA A 169 -4.15 -4.38 13.20
C ALA A 169 -3.86 -3.22 12.23
N ILE A 170 -2.67 -2.62 12.24
CA ILE A 170 -2.34 -1.56 11.26
C ILE A 170 -2.25 -2.11 9.83
N ASN A 171 -1.81 -3.35 9.63
CA ASN A 171 -1.85 -3.99 8.31
C ASN A 171 -3.30 -4.30 7.86
N ALA A 172 -4.24 -4.40 8.80
CA ALA A 172 -5.67 -4.58 8.60
C ALA A 172 -6.47 -3.27 8.75
N ARG A 173 -5.83 -2.11 8.60
CA ARG A 173 -6.49 -0.81 8.82
C ARG A 173 -7.75 -0.61 7.97
N SER A 174 -7.78 -1.16 6.75
CA SER A 174 -8.90 -1.00 5.84
C SER A 174 -10.10 -1.81 6.34
N GLU A 175 -9.84 -3.02 6.82
CA GLU A 175 -10.82 -3.90 7.44
C GLU A 175 -11.38 -3.28 8.72
N LEU A 176 -10.52 -2.71 9.57
CA LEU A 176 -10.93 -2.13 10.86
C LEU A 176 -11.68 -0.82 10.72
N LEU A 177 -11.29 0.04 9.76
CA LEU A 177 -11.99 1.28 9.49
C LEU A 177 -13.27 1.00 8.70
N TYR A 178 -13.16 0.41 7.50
CA TYR A 178 -14.27 0.35 6.54
C TYR A 178 -15.14 -0.90 6.65
N GLY A 179 -14.68 -1.93 7.37
CA GLY A 179 -15.50 -3.07 7.73
C GLY A 179 -16.36 -2.86 8.99
N ALA A 180 -16.22 -1.75 9.70
CA ALA A 180 -17.07 -1.47 10.84
C ALA A 180 -18.49 -1.11 10.36
N PRO A 181 -19.58 -1.55 11.03
CA PRO A 181 -20.96 -1.20 10.67
C PRO A 181 -21.24 0.33 10.61
N ALA A 182 -20.43 1.11 11.32
CA ALA A 182 -20.46 2.56 11.28
C ALA A 182 -19.98 3.12 9.93
N CYS A 183 -19.08 2.44 9.20
CA CYS A 183 -18.65 2.88 7.89
C CYS A 183 -19.68 2.51 6.81
N GLY A 184 -20.29 3.52 6.20
CA GLY A 184 -21.31 3.35 5.15
C GLY A 184 -22.77 3.33 5.63
N SER A 185 -23.02 3.47 6.94
CA SER A 185 -24.37 3.74 7.43
C SER A 185 -24.79 5.17 7.06
N PRO A 186 -26.00 5.40 6.51
CA PRO A 186 -26.54 6.74 6.31
C PRO A 186 -26.55 7.50 7.66
N GLY A 187 -25.67 8.49 7.81
CA GLY A 187 -25.56 9.30 9.02
C GLY A 187 -24.33 9.05 9.91
N ALA A 188 -23.49 8.06 9.62
CA ALA A 188 -22.10 8.10 10.08
C ALA A 188 -21.36 9.16 9.26
N SER A 189 -20.42 9.91 9.85
CA SER A 189 -19.76 11.04 9.17
C SER A 189 -19.36 10.62 7.75
N ALA A 190 -19.96 11.32 6.79
CA ALA A 190 -19.74 11.13 5.36
C ALA A 190 -18.40 11.77 4.94
N GLY A 191 -17.40 11.64 5.81
CA GLY A 191 -16.07 12.15 5.59
C GLY A 191 -15.42 11.52 4.38
N ASP A 192 -14.63 12.31 3.66
CA ASP A 192 -13.96 11.89 2.43
C ASP A 192 -12.88 10.85 2.75
N ARG A 193 -13.18 9.58 2.44
CA ARG A 193 -12.33 8.44 2.80
C ARG A 193 -11.42 8.08 1.63
N GLY A 194 -10.20 8.63 1.62
CA GLY A 194 -9.06 8.13 0.83
C GLY A 194 -9.34 7.78 -0.63
N GLU A 195 -9.34 8.78 -1.48
CA GLU A 195 -9.81 8.66 -2.86
C GLU A 195 -8.70 8.61 -3.93
N CYS A 196 -8.03 7.47 -4.12
CA CYS A 196 -6.91 7.35 -5.04
C CYS A 196 -7.32 7.38 -6.54
N THR A 197 -6.39 7.70 -7.44
CA THR A 197 -6.53 7.53 -8.90
C THR A 197 -5.33 6.76 -9.44
N SER A 198 -5.56 5.67 -10.18
CA SER A 198 -4.52 4.78 -10.72
C SER A 198 -4.59 4.71 -12.25
N LEU A 199 -3.42 4.65 -12.88
CA LEU A 199 -3.21 4.59 -14.32
C LEU A 199 -2.29 3.42 -14.66
N GLY A 200 -2.55 2.74 -15.77
CA GLY A 200 -1.71 1.72 -16.37
C GLY A 200 -1.64 1.91 -17.88
N VAL A 201 -0.44 1.77 -18.44
CA VAL A 201 -0.17 1.93 -19.88
C VAL A 201 0.67 0.76 -20.39
N LEU A 202 0.19 0.09 -21.44
CA LEU A 202 0.93 -0.96 -22.14
C LEU A 202 1.97 -0.40 -23.10
N GLY A 203 3.01 -1.19 -23.36
CA GLY A 203 4.13 -0.83 -24.24
C GLY A 203 3.75 -0.19 -25.59
N PRO A 204 2.79 -0.72 -26.36
CA PRO A 204 2.40 -0.12 -27.64
C PRO A 204 1.87 1.32 -27.57
N ARG A 205 1.46 1.77 -26.37
CA ARG A 205 0.94 3.12 -26.12
C ARG A 205 1.98 4.03 -25.49
N SER A 206 3.08 3.52 -24.96
CA SER A 206 4.08 4.28 -24.20
C SER A 206 5.37 4.53 -24.98
N GLU A 207 6.09 5.58 -24.59
CA GLU A 207 7.40 5.89 -25.12
C GLU A 207 8.37 4.76 -24.78
N GLY A 208 9.13 4.29 -25.77
CA GLY A 208 10.10 3.21 -25.58
C GLY A 208 9.49 1.81 -25.37
N GLY A 209 8.17 1.63 -25.54
CA GLY A 209 7.56 0.31 -25.47
C GLY A 209 7.38 -0.23 -24.04
N ARG A 210 7.32 0.65 -23.05
CA ARG A 210 7.35 0.32 -21.61
C ARG A 210 5.98 0.03 -20.99
N THR A 211 5.92 -0.89 -20.04
CA THR A 211 4.74 -1.15 -19.23
C THR A 211 4.80 -0.25 -18.00
N LEU A 212 3.91 0.75 -17.94
CA LEU A 212 3.94 1.80 -16.93
C LEU A 212 2.74 1.69 -16.01
N LEU A 213 2.96 1.97 -14.72
CA LEU A 213 1.90 2.20 -13.73
C LEU A 213 2.11 3.55 -13.06
N ALA A 214 1.03 4.25 -12.70
CA ALA A 214 1.12 5.47 -11.93
C ALA A 214 -0.10 5.67 -11.03
N GLN A 215 0.07 6.40 -9.94
CA GLN A 215 -1.00 6.62 -8.96
C GLN A 215 -0.83 7.90 -8.15
N ASN A 216 -1.92 8.62 -7.92
CA ASN A 216 -2.06 9.53 -6.77
C ASN A 216 -2.60 8.74 -5.57
N TRP A 217 -1.83 8.71 -4.49
CA TRP A 217 -2.27 8.15 -3.22
C TRP A 217 -2.84 9.27 -2.34
N ASP A 218 -4.16 9.23 -2.22
CA ASP A 218 -4.92 10.25 -1.51
C ASP A 218 -5.30 9.75 -0.11
N TRP A 219 -4.90 10.51 0.90
CA TRP A 219 -5.11 10.17 2.30
C TRP A 219 -5.03 11.39 3.21
N HIS A 220 -5.20 11.18 4.51
CA HIS A 220 -5.11 12.27 5.49
C HIS A 220 -3.69 12.84 5.54
N PRO A 221 -3.47 14.18 5.41
CA PRO A 221 -2.15 14.80 5.34
C PRO A 221 -1.21 14.42 6.49
N GLY A 222 -1.75 14.29 7.71
CA GLY A 222 -0.99 13.90 8.90
C GLY A 222 -0.40 12.48 8.88
N HIS A 223 -0.70 11.67 7.85
CA HIS A 223 -0.09 10.34 7.68
C HIS A 223 1.25 10.36 6.93
N ARG A 224 1.69 11.51 6.40
CA ARG A 224 2.97 11.64 5.68
C ARG A 224 4.18 11.29 6.55
N ASP A 225 4.13 11.66 7.83
CA ASP A 225 5.27 11.63 8.75
C ASP A 225 5.80 10.23 9.07
N TYR A 226 5.02 9.19 8.80
CA TYR A 226 5.37 7.80 9.04
C TYR A 226 5.25 6.94 7.79
N ASN A 227 5.43 7.54 6.61
CA ASN A 227 5.62 6.78 5.38
C ASN A 227 7.08 6.35 5.24
N VAL A 228 7.28 5.17 4.66
CA VAL A 228 8.59 4.59 4.38
C VAL A 228 8.61 4.00 2.97
N LEU A 229 9.79 4.02 2.35
CA LEU A 229 10.09 3.16 1.22
C LEU A 229 10.74 1.88 1.75
N LEU A 230 10.03 0.77 1.65
CA LEU A 230 10.54 -0.53 2.07
C LEU A 230 11.10 -1.28 0.85
N ILE A 231 12.39 -1.61 0.92
CA ILE A 231 13.11 -2.45 -0.02
C ILE A 231 13.47 -3.74 0.72
N THR A 232 13.05 -4.88 0.18
CA THR A 232 13.36 -6.19 0.77
C THR A 232 13.97 -7.11 -0.27
N ARG A 233 15.05 -7.81 0.08
CA ARG A 233 15.65 -8.87 -0.73
C ARG A 233 15.62 -10.20 0.02
N ASP A 234 14.78 -11.13 -0.43
CA ASP A 234 14.62 -12.42 0.26
C ASP A 234 15.82 -13.36 0.04
N GLU A 235 15.81 -14.51 0.72
CA GLU A 235 16.89 -15.50 0.65
C GLU A 235 17.08 -16.13 -0.74
N ARG A 236 16.14 -15.91 -1.67
CA ARG A 236 16.19 -16.35 -3.08
C ARG A 236 16.70 -15.24 -4.00
N GLY A 237 16.95 -14.05 -3.47
CA GLY A 237 17.33 -12.87 -4.24
C GLY A 237 16.14 -12.17 -4.91
N HIS A 238 14.89 -12.49 -4.54
CA HIS A 238 13.71 -11.77 -5.03
C HIS A 238 13.58 -10.45 -4.29
N GLU A 239 13.40 -9.36 -5.04
CA GLU A 239 13.37 -8.01 -4.49
C GLU A 239 12.01 -7.37 -4.64
N VAL A 240 11.58 -6.64 -3.62
CA VAL A 240 10.35 -5.85 -3.62
C VAL A 240 10.68 -4.44 -3.15
N ILE A 241 10.19 -3.44 -3.88
CA ILE A 241 10.21 -2.04 -3.49
C ILE A 241 8.79 -1.52 -3.37
N THR A 242 8.43 -0.94 -2.21
CA THR A 242 7.07 -0.46 -1.96
C THR A 242 7.06 0.78 -1.08
N LEU A 243 6.30 1.79 -1.51
CA LEU A 243 5.95 2.93 -0.67
C LEU A 243 4.80 2.49 0.24
N THR A 244 4.98 2.57 1.56
CA THR A 244 3.96 2.15 2.53
C THR A 244 4.04 2.96 3.83
N GLU A 245 3.16 2.68 4.78
CA GLU A 245 3.21 3.24 6.14
C GLU A 245 4.06 2.34 7.05
N ALA A 246 4.83 2.94 7.96
CA ALA A 246 5.75 2.22 8.82
C ALA A 246 5.06 1.10 9.62
N GLY A 247 5.56 -0.13 9.51
CA GLY A 247 5.00 -1.32 10.14
C GLY A 247 4.08 -2.13 9.24
N MET A 248 3.70 -1.60 8.07
CA MET A 248 2.98 -2.34 7.04
C MET A 248 3.95 -3.01 6.06
N LEU A 249 3.59 -4.18 5.50
CA LEU A 249 4.50 -4.91 4.60
C LEU A 249 4.53 -4.39 3.16
N ALA A 250 3.44 -3.77 2.70
CA ALA A 250 3.29 -3.33 1.32
C ALA A 250 2.12 -2.37 1.15
N LYS A 251 2.18 -1.59 0.07
CA LYS A 251 1.05 -0.86 -0.52
C LYS A 251 1.21 -0.78 -2.03
N THR A 252 1.70 0.35 -2.55
CA THR A 252 2.01 0.54 -3.98
C THR A 252 3.48 0.23 -4.20
N GLY A 253 3.81 -0.51 -5.25
CA GLY A 253 5.19 -0.93 -5.49
C GLY A 253 5.37 -1.88 -6.66
N LEU A 254 6.61 -2.35 -6.84
CA LEU A 254 6.99 -3.33 -7.84
C LEU A 254 8.06 -4.30 -7.32
N ASN A 255 8.36 -5.35 -8.09
CA ASN A 255 9.35 -6.34 -7.74
C ASN A 255 10.37 -6.63 -8.86
N SER A 256 11.44 -7.37 -8.55
CA SER A 256 12.48 -7.71 -9.52
C SER A 256 12.03 -8.65 -10.64
N ALA A 257 10.84 -9.26 -10.55
CA ALA A 257 10.18 -10.01 -11.63
C ALA A 257 9.30 -9.14 -12.55
N GLY A 258 9.18 -7.84 -12.25
CA GLY A 258 8.50 -6.86 -13.10
C GLY A 258 7.03 -6.76 -12.82
N VAL A 259 6.56 -7.39 -11.76
CA VAL A 259 5.18 -7.26 -11.29
C VAL A 259 5.07 -5.96 -10.49
N GLY A 260 4.09 -5.13 -10.84
CA GLY A 260 3.76 -3.92 -10.11
C GLY A 260 2.28 -3.89 -9.71
N VAL A 261 1.97 -3.12 -8.67
CA VAL A 261 0.60 -2.91 -8.19
C VAL A 261 0.38 -1.46 -7.78
N CYS A 262 -0.71 -0.89 -8.28
CA CYS A 262 -1.39 0.29 -7.73
C CYS A 262 -2.71 -0.13 -7.08
N VAL A 263 -3.20 0.72 -6.17
CA VAL A 263 -4.28 0.33 -5.25
C VAL A 263 -5.32 1.42 -5.02
N ASN A 264 -6.61 1.05 -5.03
CA ASN A 264 -7.66 2.00 -4.69
C ASN A 264 -8.64 1.38 -3.71
N LEU A 265 -9.08 2.18 -2.74
CA LEU A 265 -10.13 1.77 -1.82
C LEU A 265 -11.42 1.51 -2.59
N LEU A 266 -12.02 0.34 -2.34
CA LEU A 266 -13.40 0.01 -2.72
C LEU A 266 -14.21 -0.28 -1.46
N GLY A 267 -15.54 -0.25 -1.57
CA GLY A 267 -16.44 -0.54 -0.46
C GLY A 267 -17.72 -1.18 -0.94
N CYS A 268 -18.16 -2.26 -0.28
CA CYS A 268 -19.45 -2.87 -0.57
C CYS A 268 -20.23 -3.32 0.67
N ASP A 269 -21.50 -3.67 0.49
CA ASP A 269 -22.42 -4.19 1.52
C ASP A 269 -21.98 -5.52 2.16
N ARG A 270 -20.92 -6.15 1.65
CA ARG A 270 -20.35 -7.37 2.21
C ARG A 270 -19.10 -7.16 3.05
N ASP A 271 -18.57 -5.94 3.10
CA ASP A 271 -17.40 -5.61 3.92
C ASP A 271 -17.72 -5.75 5.42
N GLY A 272 -16.68 -5.95 6.22
CA GLY A 272 -16.82 -6.13 7.67
C GLY A 272 -17.15 -7.53 8.13
N ARG A 273 -17.26 -8.48 7.20
CA ARG A 273 -17.45 -9.90 7.56
C ARG A 273 -16.24 -10.39 8.36
N PRO A 274 -16.44 -11.16 9.45
CA PRO A 274 -15.33 -11.67 10.25
C PRO A 274 -14.34 -12.50 9.43
N GLY A 275 -13.05 -12.36 9.73
CA GLY A 275 -11.96 -13.10 9.11
C GLY A 275 -11.30 -12.36 7.95
N GLY A 276 -10.76 -13.12 6.99
CA GLY A 276 -9.94 -12.58 5.90
C GLY A 276 -8.48 -12.39 6.30
N VAL A 277 -7.62 -12.23 5.29
CA VAL A 277 -6.25 -11.77 5.50
C VAL A 277 -6.22 -10.25 5.45
N PRO A 278 -5.34 -9.58 6.23
CA PRO A 278 -5.16 -8.15 6.11
C PRO A 278 -4.82 -7.73 4.68
N TYR A 279 -5.42 -6.64 4.25
CA TYR A 279 -5.24 -6.12 2.91
C TYR A 279 -3.75 -5.85 2.56
N HIS A 280 -2.98 -5.26 3.47
CA HIS A 280 -1.57 -4.98 3.22
C HIS A 280 -0.71 -6.27 3.22
N VAL A 281 -1.21 -7.37 3.80
CA VAL A 281 -0.62 -8.72 3.65
C VAL A 281 -0.95 -9.29 2.27
N LEU A 282 -2.18 -9.11 1.79
CA LEU A 282 -2.58 -9.52 0.44
C LEU A 282 -1.71 -8.84 -0.62
N LEU A 283 -1.53 -7.53 -0.52
CA LEU A 283 -0.64 -6.75 -1.40
C LEU A 283 0.79 -7.26 -1.37
N ARG A 284 1.31 -7.56 -0.17
CA ARG A 284 2.65 -8.11 -0.06
C ARG A 284 2.74 -9.47 -0.76
N SER A 285 1.73 -10.31 -0.65
CA SER A 285 1.70 -11.61 -1.35
C SER A 285 1.65 -11.46 -2.88
N VAL A 286 1.02 -10.40 -3.39
CA VAL A 286 1.01 -10.03 -4.81
C VAL A 286 2.41 -9.59 -5.25
N LEU A 287 3.07 -8.74 -4.47
CA LEU A 287 4.43 -8.26 -4.74
C LEU A 287 5.52 -9.33 -4.57
N GLU A 288 5.28 -10.38 -3.78
CA GLU A 288 6.21 -11.52 -3.69
C GLU A 288 6.02 -12.56 -4.80
N ALA A 289 5.05 -12.36 -5.70
CA ALA A 289 4.85 -13.24 -6.85
C ALA A 289 5.87 -12.98 -7.96
N ASP A 290 6.38 -14.04 -8.58
CA ASP A 290 7.33 -13.98 -9.69
C ASP A 290 6.67 -13.82 -11.08
N SER A 291 5.34 -13.81 -11.12
CA SER A 291 4.55 -13.68 -12.35
C SER A 291 3.17 -13.13 -12.07
N LEU A 292 2.58 -12.48 -13.08
CA LEU A 292 1.24 -11.93 -13.03
C LEU A 292 0.19 -13.01 -12.71
N SER A 293 0.37 -14.22 -13.23
CA SER A 293 -0.52 -15.36 -12.91
C SER A 293 -0.48 -15.76 -11.43
N TRP A 294 0.70 -15.78 -10.81
CA TRP A 294 0.82 -16.05 -9.37
C TRP A 294 0.31 -14.87 -8.54
N ALA A 295 0.54 -13.64 -8.97
CA ALA A 295 0.00 -12.43 -8.34
C ALA A 295 -1.53 -12.46 -8.29
N ILE A 296 -2.18 -12.70 -9.44
CA ILE A 296 -3.64 -12.86 -9.54
C ILE A 296 -4.11 -14.04 -8.69
N ARG A 297 -3.42 -15.18 -8.72
CA ARG A 297 -3.79 -16.35 -7.90
C ARG A 297 -3.77 -16.01 -6.41
N ASN A 298 -2.75 -15.30 -5.93
CA ASN A 298 -2.64 -14.89 -4.53
C ASN A 298 -3.80 -13.96 -4.15
N ALA A 299 -4.06 -12.94 -4.98
CA ALA A 299 -5.18 -12.01 -4.82
C ALA A 299 -6.54 -12.72 -4.76
N MET A 300 -6.81 -13.61 -5.72
CA MET A 300 -8.10 -14.27 -5.89
C MET A 300 -8.40 -15.30 -4.82
N ARG A 301 -7.39 -16.05 -4.34
CA ARG A 301 -7.57 -17.16 -3.39
C ARG A 301 -7.61 -16.75 -1.92
N ALA A 302 -7.07 -15.58 -1.59
CA ALA A 302 -7.08 -15.12 -0.22
C ALA A 302 -8.51 -14.87 0.27
N PRO A 303 -8.88 -15.28 1.50
CA PRO A 303 -10.14 -14.85 2.09
C PRO A 303 -10.09 -13.35 2.36
N ARG A 304 -11.22 -12.66 2.15
CA ARG A 304 -11.31 -11.20 2.21
C ARG A 304 -12.48 -10.77 3.09
N SER A 305 -12.27 -9.74 3.88
CA SER A 305 -13.28 -9.08 4.72
C SER A 305 -13.51 -7.61 4.36
N ALA A 306 -12.70 -7.06 3.46
CA ALA A 306 -12.86 -5.73 2.90
C ALA A 306 -12.68 -5.76 1.38
N SER A 307 -13.25 -4.75 0.73
CA SER A 307 -13.16 -4.55 -0.71
C SER A 307 -11.94 -3.73 -1.09
N ILE A 308 -11.35 -4.04 -2.25
CA ILE A 308 -10.23 -3.28 -2.79
C ILE A 308 -10.09 -3.47 -4.30
N ASN A 309 -9.65 -2.43 -4.99
CA ASN A 309 -9.10 -2.50 -6.33
C ASN A 309 -7.58 -2.73 -6.32
N LEU A 310 -7.10 -3.65 -7.16
CA LEU A 310 -5.69 -3.87 -7.47
C LEU A 310 -5.45 -3.69 -8.97
N LEU A 311 -4.81 -2.59 -9.36
CA LEU A 311 -4.31 -2.40 -10.71
C LEU A 311 -2.94 -3.06 -10.83
N LEU A 312 -2.88 -4.20 -11.50
CA LEU A 312 -1.68 -5.01 -11.67
C LEU A 312 -1.09 -4.86 -13.05
N GLY A 313 0.24 -4.95 -13.11
CA GLY A 313 0.97 -5.07 -14.37
C GLY A 313 2.14 -6.02 -14.23
N GLN A 314 2.57 -6.61 -15.35
CA GLN A 314 3.88 -7.24 -15.43
C GLN A 314 4.56 -6.88 -16.76
N ALA A 315 5.81 -6.41 -16.68
CA ALA A 315 6.68 -6.33 -17.85
C ALA A 315 7.18 -7.72 -18.27
N TYR A 316 7.21 -7.99 -19.56
CA TYR A 316 7.72 -9.25 -20.11
C TYR A 316 8.43 -9.00 -21.45
N PRO A 317 9.50 -9.75 -21.81
CA PRO A 317 10.24 -9.53 -23.05
C PRO A 317 9.41 -9.56 -24.35
N GLY A 318 8.24 -10.21 -24.33
CA GLY A 318 7.30 -10.28 -25.44
C GLY A 318 6.20 -9.21 -25.44
N GLY A 319 6.30 -8.22 -24.56
CA GLY A 319 5.24 -7.26 -24.25
C GLY A 319 4.63 -7.53 -22.89
N GLY A 320 4.50 -6.49 -22.06
CA GLY A 320 3.85 -6.61 -20.76
C GLY A 320 2.33 -6.78 -20.86
N GLU A 321 1.71 -7.02 -19.71
CA GLU A 321 0.26 -7.17 -19.57
C GLU A 321 -0.24 -6.37 -18.35
N LEU A 322 -1.46 -5.86 -18.43
CA LEU A 322 -2.17 -5.17 -17.35
C LEU A 322 -3.48 -5.87 -17.04
N ILE A 323 -3.87 -5.87 -15.77
CA ILE A 323 -5.20 -6.29 -15.35
C ILE A 323 -5.61 -5.50 -14.12
N ASP A 324 -6.85 -5.07 -14.09
CA ASP A 324 -7.48 -4.49 -12.92
C ASP A 324 -8.30 -5.54 -12.20
N LEU A 325 -8.14 -5.69 -10.89
CA LEU A 325 -8.94 -6.62 -10.08
C LEU A 325 -9.76 -5.85 -9.05
N GLU A 326 -11.07 -5.98 -9.14
CA GLU A 326 -12.02 -5.47 -8.14
C GLU A 326 -12.40 -6.60 -7.19
N LEU A 327 -11.80 -6.61 -6.01
CA LEU A 327 -11.95 -7.69 -5.04
C LEU A 327 -13.00 -7.29 -4.00
N ALA A 328 -13.97 -8.18 -3.78
CA ALA A 328 -14.96 -8.05 -2.71
C ALA A 328 -14.96 -9.33 -1.83
N PRO A 329 -15.54 -9.28 -0.61
CA PRO A 329 -15.78 -10.47 0.16
C PRO A 329 -16.64 -11.50 -0.59
N GLY A 330 -16.01 -12.63 -0.95
CA GLY A 330 -16.65 -13.78 -1.59
C GLY A 330 -16.80 -13.69 -3.13
N ASP A 331 -16.35 -12.61 -3.77
CA ASP A 331 -16.42 -12.46 -5.23
C ASP A 331 -15.25 -11.61 -5.77
N ALA A 332 -15.11 -11.52 -7.08
CA ALA A 332 -14.14 -10.63 -7.73
C ALA A 332 -14.51 -10.32 -9.18
N GLY A 333 -14.30 -9.07 -9.58
CA GLY A 333 -14.41 -8.57 -10.94
C GLY A 333 -13.03 -8.23 -11.51
N TRP A 334 -12.96 -8.04 -12.82
CA TRP A 334 -11.72 -7.61 -13.46
C TRP A 334 -11.99 -6.78 -14.71
N LEU A 335 -11.06 -5.90 -15.03
CA LEU A 335 -11.06 -5.09 -16.24
C LEU A 335 -9.75 -5.33 -17.00
N HIS A 336 -9.86 -5.24 -18.34
CA HIS A 336 -8.72 -5.31 -19.24
C HIS A 336 -8.43 -3.92 -19.82
N PRO A 337 -7.17 -3.64 -20.22
CA PRO A 337 -6.83 -2.39 -20.88
C PRO A 337 -7.64 -2.21 -22.17
N VAL A 338 -8.08 -0.98 -22.43
CA VAL A 338 -8.72 -0.57 -23.67
C VAL A 338 -7.75 0.37 -24.39
N ASP A 339 -7.41 0.06 -25.64
CA ASP A 339 -6.43 0.81 -26.44
C ASP A 339 -5.08 1.00 -25.72
N GLY A 340 -4.65 -0.03 -24.98
CA GLY A 340 -3.39 -0.03 -24.24
C GLY A 340 -3.41 0.78 -22.94
N VAL A 341 -4.58 1.27 -22.51
CA VAL A 341 -4.75 2.07 -21.29
C VAL A 341 -5.74 1.42 -20.34
N LEU A 342 -5.41 1.44 -19.06
CA LEU A 342 -6.28 1.00 -17.98
C LEU A 342 -6.23 2.05 -16.86
N VAL A 343 -7.39 2.42 -16.31
CA VAL A 343 -7.48 3.42 -15.24
C VAL A 343 -8.53 2.99 -14.23
N HIS A 344 -8.37 3.43 -12.99
CA HIS A 344 -9.33 3.13 -11.92
C HIS A 344 -9.36 4.25 -10.86
N ALA A 345 -10.53 4.49 -10.26
CA ALA A 345 -10.75 5.39 -9.13
C ALA A 345 -11.19 4.58 -7.89
N ASN A 346 -12.29 4.93 -7.21
CA ASN A 346 -12.71 4.26 -5.96
C ASN A 346 -14.12 3.65 -6.02
N HIS A 347 -14.63 3.33 -7.20
CA HIS A 347 -15.94 2.68 -7.36
C HIS A 347 -15.78 1.41 -8.18
N PHE A 348 -16.71 0.47 -8.04
CA PHE A 348 -16.73 -0.73 -8.86
C PHE A 348 -17.15 -0.37 -10.30
N GLU A 349 -16.30 -0.66 -11.28
CA GLU A 349 -16.60 -0.59 -12.72
C GLU A 349 -16.94 -1.98 -13.29
N ALA A 350 -16.48 -3.07 -12.65
CA ALA A 350 -16.87 -4.42 -13.02
C ALA A 350 -18.27 -4.77 -12.50
N ALA A 351 -19.01 -5.55 -13.30
CA ALA A 351 -20.35 -5.98 -12.95
C ALA A 351 -20.31 -7.09 -11.88
N LEU A 352 -20.27 -6.71 -10.61
CA LEU A 352 -20.35 -7.62 -9.47
C LEU A 352 -21.73 -7.62 -8.81
N PRO A 353 -22.19 -8.76 -8.26
CA PRO A 353 -23.48 -8.86 -7.56
C PRO A 353 -23.37 -8.32 -6.11
N VAL A 354 -22.78 -7.14 -5.95
CA VAL A 354 -22.60 -6.44 -4.66
C VAL A 354 -23.19 -5.04 -4.75
N TYR A 355 -23.53 -4.48 -3.60
CA TYR A 355 -23.89 -3.08 -3.54
C TYR A 355 -22.64 -2.27 -3.20
N ASP A 356 -22.12 -1.52 -4.19
CA ASP A 356 -21.07 -0.53 -3.98
C ASP A 356 -21.57 0.54 -2.99
N THR A 357 -20.93 0.65 -1.83
CA THR A 357 -21.27 1.61 -0.77
C THR A 357 -20.53 2.93 -0.91
N ILE A 358 -19.46 2.98 -1.71
CA ILE A 358 -18.72 4.22 -2.02
C ILE A 358 -19.52 5.09 -2.99
N LYS A 359 -20.27 4.49 -3.92
CA LYS A 359 -21.14 5.27 -4.83
C LYS A 359 -22.13 6.18 -4.08
N ASP A 360 -22.52 5.80 -2.85
CA ASP A 360 -23.47 6.55 -2.03
C ASP A 360 -22.84 7.78 -1.37
N TRP A 361 -21.50 7.83 -1.29
CA TRP A 361 -20.78 9.05 -0.91
C TRP A 361 -20.94 10.11 -2.02
N GLY A 362 -21.25 9.68 -3.25
CA GLY A 362 -21.26 10.53 -4.42
C GLY A 362 -19.85 11.06 -4.72
N GLY A 363 -19.79 12.24 -5.33
CA GLY A 363 -18.52 12.94 -5.48
C GLY A 363 -17.63 12.42 -6.61
N SER A 364 -16.32 12.57 -6.43
CA SER A 364 -15.41 12.61 -7.57
C SER A 364 -14.95 11.27 -8.09
N SER A 365 -15.01 10.21 -7.27
CA SER A 365 -14.75 8.84 -7.71
C SER A 365 -15.47 8.49 -9.01
N LEU A 366 -16.76 8.88 -9.15
CA LEU A 366 -17.61 8.55 -10.30
C LEU A 366 -17.15 9.15 -11.63
N PHE A 367 -16.36 10.24 -11.61
CA PHE A 367 -15.87 10.86 -12.84
C PHE A 367 -14.35 10.80 -12.98
N ARG A 368 -13.57 10.64 -11.90
CA ARG A 368 -12.09 10.67 -11.95
C ARG A 368 -11.53 9.59 -12.86
N SER A 369 -12.02 8.36 -12.79
CA SER A 369 -11.57 7.28 -13.70
C SER A 369 -11.93 7.60 -15.16
N ALA A 370 -13.18 7.94 -15.44
CA ALA A 370 -13.64 8.32 -16.79
C ALA A 370 -12.92 9.57 -17.34
N ARG A 371 -12.54 10.51 -16.47
CA ARG A 371 -11.76 11.70 -16.84
C ARG A 371 -10.31 11.34 -17.14
N ALA A 372 -9.65 10.58 -16.27
CA ALA A 372 -8.29 10.10 -16.50
C ALA A 372 -8.19 9.31 -17.82
N ARG A 373 -9.17 8.44 -18.09
CA ARG A 373 -9.28 7.69 -19.35
C ARG A 373 -9.33 8.63 -20.55
N ARG A 374 -10.25 9.61 -20.55
CA ARG A 374 -10.39 10.59 -21.63
C ARG A 374 -9.12 11.40 -21.85
N LEU A 375 -8.46 11.84 -20.79
CA LEU A 375 -7.22 12.61 -20.89
C LEU A 375 -6.10 11.77 -21.51
N LEU A 376 -5.89 10.53 -21.05
CA LEU A 376 -4.88 9.63 -21.61
C LEU A 376 -5.17 9.26 -23.07
N THR A 377 -6.43 9.00 -23.43
CA THR A 377 -6.81 8.66 -24.81
C THR A 377 -6.63 9.85 -25.75
N ALA A 378 -6.74 11.09 -25.27
CA ALA A 378 -6.59 12.30 -26.09
C ALA A 378 -5.13 12.63 -26.45
N VAL A 379 -4.14 12.12 -25.71
CA VAL A 379 -2.72 12.38 -26.00
C VAL A 379 -2.29 11.56 -27.22
N PRO A 380 -1.58 12.12 -28.21
CA PRO A 380 -1.04 11.33 -29.33
C PRO A 380 -0.11 10.19 -28.88
N ASN A 381 0.07 9.18 -29.73
CA ASN A 381 1.07 8.13 -29.48
C ASN A 381 2.49 8.62 -29.83
N PRO A 382 3.52 8.25 -29.05
CA PRO A 382 3.47 7.51 -27.78
C PRO A 382 3.24 8.41 -26.54
N LEU A 383 2.67 7.86 -25.46
CA LEU A 383 2.56 8.50 -24.14
C LEU A 383 3.93 8.57 -23.45
N THR A 384 4.27 9.74 -22.93
CA THR A 384 5.49 9.96 -22.13
C THR A 384 5.17 9.95 -20.63
N PRO A 385 6.18 9.77 -19.74
CA PRO A 385 5.99 9.96 -18.31
C PRO A 385 5.43 11.36 -17.93
N ALA A 386 5.75 12.39 -18.73
CA ALA A 386 5.21 13.73 -18.53
C ALA A 386 3.70 13.80 -18.80
N ASP A 387 3.19 13.02 -19.75
CA ASP A 387 1.75 12.93 -20.02
C ASP A 387 1.00 12.25 -18.88
N LEU A 388 1.56 11.17 -18.31
CA LEU A 388 0.99 10.53 -17.10
C LEU A 388 0.96 11.52 -15.93
N ARG A 389 2.04 12.29 -15.73
CA ARG A 389 2.07 13.34 -14.71
C ARG A 389 1.02 14.41 -14.96
N ALA A 390 0.85 14.87 -16.20
CA ALA A 390 -0.14 15.88 -16.55
C ALA A 390 -1.58 15.40 -16.25
N VAL A 391 -1.89 14.12 -16.49
CA VAL A 391 -3.19 13.54 -16.10
C VAL A 391 -3.37 13.53 -14.58
N LEU A 392 -2.34 13.13 -13.84
CA LEU A 392 -2.37 13.12 -12.37
C LEU A 392 -2.35 14.52 -11.74
N GLN A 393 -2.03 15.56 -12.50
CA GLN A 393 -2.10 16.97 -12.11
C GLN A 393 -3.47 17.62 -12.39
N ASP A 394 -4.43 16.90 -12.97
CA ASP A 394 -5.73 17.48 -13.35
C ASP A 394 -6.56 17.93 -12.13
N HIS A 395 -7.00 19.20 -12.17
CA HIS A 395 -7.76 19.88 -11.11
C HIS A 395 -9.25 20.04 -11.39
N HIS A 396 -9.84 19.28 -12.32
CA HIS A 396 -11.26 19.45 -12.58
C HIS A 396 -12.12 18.99 -11.41
N SER A 397 -13.00 19.88 -10.95
CA SER A 397 -13.75 19.75 -9.70
C SER A 397 -12.87 19.84 -8.44
N HIS A 398 -11.80 20.65 -8.47
CA HIS A 398 -11.00 21.03 -7.30
C HIS A 398 -11.89 21.44 -6.10
N PRO A 399 -11.55 21.05 -4.85
CA PRO A 399 -10.29 20.39 -4.42
C PRO A 399 -10.30 18.86 -4.50
N VAL A 400 -11.45 18.24 -4.74
CA VAL A 400 -11.64 16.78 -4.79
C VAL A 400 -11.36 16.19 -6.19
N ALA A 401 -10.39 16.74 -6.93
CA ALA A 401 -10.05 16.35 -8.30
C ALA A 401 -9.13 15.11 -8.36
N ILE A 402 -8.61 14.76 -9.55
CA ILE A 402 -7.56 13.73 -9.67
C ILE A 402 -6.31 14.15 -8.87
N CYS A 403 -5.88 15.39 -9.05
CA CYS A 403 -4.90 16.05 -8.19
C CYS A 403 -5.64 16.61 -6.99
N ARG A 404 -5.67 15.87 -5.89
CA ARG A 404 -6.47 16.19 -4.72
C ARG A 404 -5.74 17.12 -3.76
N HIS A 405 -6.46 18.12 -3.27
CA HIS A 405 -6.00 19.09 -2.28
C HIS A 405 -6.88 19.01 -1.04
N ALA A 406 -6.34 19.35 0.14
CA ALA A 406 -7.15 19.44 1.34
C ALA A 406 -8.30 20.44 1.16
N ASP A 407 -9.48 20.07 1.67
CA ASP A 407 -10.67 20.92 1.67
C ASP A 407 -10.96 21.38 3.10
N ASP A 408 -10.91 22.69 3.33
CA ASP A 408 -11.19 23.25 4.65
C ASP A 408 -12.67 23.13 5.08
N ARG A 409 -13.55 22.72 4.15
CA ARG A 409 -14.96 22.39 4.46
C ARG A 409 -15.09 21.05 5.17
N ASP A 410 -14.13 20.15 4.99
CA ASP A 410 -14.12 18.84 5.65
C ASP A 410 -13.65 18.98 7.10
N ALA A 411 -14.25 18.16 7.98
CA ALA A 411 -13.74 18.00 9.33
C ALA A 411 -12.30 17.46 9.28
N ASP A 412 -11.48 17.79 10.29
CA ASP A 412 -10.05 17.46 10.28
C ASP A 412 -9.79 15.97 9.98
N ASP A 413 -10.54 15.07 10.62
CA ASP A 413 -10.42 13.61 10.44
C ASP A 413 -10.81 13.07 9.06
N ASP A 414 -11.60 13.88 8.36
CA ASP A 414 -12.21 13.57 7.07
C ASP A 414 -11.42 14.22 5.92
N ARG A 415 -10.41 15.05 6.22
CA ARG A 415 -9.58 15.69 5.20
C ARG A 415 -8.76 14.66 4.44
N SER A 416 -8.70 14.82 3.12
CA SER A 416 -7.85 14.04 2.24
C SER A 416 -7.11 14.93 1.24
N GLU A 417 -5.84 14.61 1.01
CA GLU A 417 -4.97 15.25 0.03
C GLU A 417 -4.16 14.17 -0.70
N THR A 418 -3.69 14.42 -1.92
CA THR A 418 -2.65 13.57 -2.51
C THR A 418 -1.39 13.67 -1.67
N ILE A 419 -1.04 12.61 -0.94
CA ILE A 419 0.14 12.60 -0.06
C ILE A 419 1.39 12.09 -0.76
N TRP A 420 1.22 11.27 -1.79
CA TRP A 420 2.28 10.84 -2.70
C TRP A 420 1.73 10.62 -4.10
N THR A 421 2.54 10.95 -5.10
CA THR A 421 2.37 10.46 -6.47
C THR A 421 3.47 9.44 -6.79
N VAL A 422 3.06 8.30 -7.33
CA VAL A 422 3.92 7.17 -7.67
C VAL A 422 3.93 6.98 -9.18
N PHE A 423 5.11 6.84 -9.77
CA PHE A 423 5.29 6.37 -11.14
C PHE A 423 6.18 5.13 -11.13
N MET A 424 5.84 4.12 -11.91
CA MET A 424 6.59 2.87 -12.00
C MET A 424 6.82 2.52 -13.46
N ASP A 425 8.07 2.21 -13.79
CA ASP A 425 8.43 1.53 -15.02
C ASP A 425 8.72 0.08 -14.68
N LEU A 426 7.86 -0.82 -15.15
CA LEU A 426 7.96 -2.23 -14.82
C LEU A 426 9.06 -2.93 -15.62
N ASP A 427 9.47 -2.39 -16.76
CA ASP A 427 10.54 -2.95 -17.60
C ASP A 427 11.92 -2.62 -17.01
N ASP A 428 12.14 -1.35 -16.66
CA ASP A 428 13.40 -0.86 -16.06
C ASP A 428 13.45 -0.97 -14.53
N ARG A 429 12.39 -1.52 -13.91
CA ARG A 429 12.30 -1.84 -12.47
C ARG A 429 12.58 -0.66 -11.55
N PHE A 430 12.03 0.51 -11.87
CA PHE A 430 12.15 1.68 -11.01
C PHE A 430 10.81 2.24 -10.58
N ILE A 431 10.81 2.86 -9.41
CA ILE A 431 9.73 3.65 -8.85
C ILE A 431 10.20 5.09 -8.65
N ARG A 432 9.40 6.05 -9.09
CA ARG A 432 9.61 7.48 -8.84
C ARG A 432 8.51 7.98 -7.92
N LEU A 433 8.91 8.67 -6.87
CA LEU A 433 8.04 9.16 -5.81
C LEU A 433 8.08 10.68 -5.74
N VAL A 434 6.92 11.31 -5.91
CA VAL A 434 6.73 12.75 -5.76
C VAL A 434 5.93 12.99 -4.47
N PRO A 435 6.48 13.73 -3.48
CA PRO A 435 5.74 14.02 -2.25
C PRO A 435 4.62 15.03 -2.51
N GLY A 436 3.45 14.77 -1.92
CA GLY A 436 2.29 15.65 -2.03
C GLY A 436 1.57 15.62 -3.38
N PRO A 437 0.70 16.61 -3.63
CA PRO A 437 0.03 16.76 -4.92
C PRO A 437 1.05 17.02 -6.04
N PRO A 438 0.96 16.34 -7.19
CA PRO A 438 2.01 16.39 -8.22
C PRO A 438 2.14 17.76 -8.89
N CYS A 439 1.18 18.67 -8.71
CA CYS A 439 1.24 20.05 -9.22
C CYS A 439 2.13 20.97 -8.38
N THR A 440 2.39 20.62 -7.12
CA THR A 440 3.29 21.35 -6.21
C THR A 440 4.50 20.50 -5.79
N GLY A 441 4.41 19.18 -5.93
CA GLY A 441 5.53 18.27 -5.79
C GLY A 441 6.55 18.49 -6.91
N GLY A 442 7.83 18.55 -6.54
CA GLY A 442 8.94 18.70 -7.50
C GLY A 442 9.11 17.48 -8.42
N GLU A 443 10.31 17.27 -8.97
CA GLU A 443 10.57 16.17 -9.91
C GLU A 443 10.48 14.76 -9.28
N GLY A 444 10.44 14.68 -7.94
CA GLY A 444 10.42 13.43 -7.20
C GLY A 444 11.79 12.74 -7.15
N THR A 445 11.86 11.65 -6.39
CA THR A 445 13.07 10.82 -6.27
C THR A 445 12.83 9.47 -6.92
N THR A 446 13.81 9.00 -7.70
CA THR A 446 13.76 7.69 -8.38
C THR A 446 14.58 6.66 -7.61
N TYR A 447 14.02 5.47 -7.47
CA TYR A 447 14.63 4.31 -6.82
C TYR A 447 14.50 3.11 -7.75
N SER A 448 15.57 2.35 -7.93
CA SER A 448 15.62 1.18 -8.81
C SER A 448 15.95 -0.08 -8.00
N LEU A 449 15.41 -1.21 -8.45
CA LEU A 449 15.83 -2.55 -7.97
C LEU A 449 17.05 -3.04 -8.74
#